data_AF-A0A967ZB91-F1
#
_entry.id   AF-A0A967ZB91-F1
#
_cell.length_a   1.000
_cell.length_b   1.000
_cell.length_c   1.000
_cell.angle_alpha   90.00
_cell.angle_beta   90.00
_cell.angle_gamma   90.00
#
_symmetry.space_group_name_H-M   'P 1'
#
loop_
_entity.id
_entity.type
_entity.pdbx_description
1 polymer ?
#
loop_
_entity_poly.entity_id
_entity_poly.type
_entity_poly.pdbx_seq_one_letter_code
_entity_poly.pdbx_strand_id
1 'polypeptide(L)'
;MIALSSLEEYEYILKEDRESEDPTVFILRPLSKRDAIEVEDLLGQYAGREGFPTGTFIYKCVKKGWKGARNLRDKKGKKVEFETGDDGCVADDLIFRLNSNRRSELANQVWEDANLTDNEVKNLSSPSRPQKES
;
A
#
# COMPACT_ATOMS: atom_id res chain seq x y z
N MET A 1 14.97 12.79 -20.29
CA MET A 1 14.68 13.25 -18.91
C MET A 1 14.24 12.01 -18.14
N ILE A 2 14.96 11.61 -17.09
CA ILE A 2 14.55 10.47 -16.25
C ILE A 2 13.54 11.04 -15.25
N ALA A 3 12.27 10.66 -15.39
CA ALA A 3 11.26 10.97 -14.39
C ALA A 3 11.49 10.04 -13.19
N LEU A 4 11.81 10.60 -12.04
CA LEU A 4 11.80 9.88 -10.77
C LEU A 4 10.33 9.90 -10.29
N SER A 5 9.71 8.74 -10.09
CA SER A 5 8.38 8.71 -9.48
C SER A 5 8.46 9.28 -8.07
N SER A 6 7.65 10.29 -7.77
CA SER A 6 7.55 10.80 -6.40
C SER A 6 6.76 9.78 -5.58
N LEU A 7 7.34 9.36 -4.45
CA LEU A 7 6.64 8.56 -3.44
C LEU A 7 5.76 9.50 -2.60
N GLU A 8 4.81 10.15 -3.25
CA GLU A 8 3.89 11.08 -2.59
C GLU A 8 2.88 10.34 -1.72
N GLU A 9 2.60 10.94 -0.56
CA GLU A 9 1.57 10.45 0.34
C GLU A 9 0.20 10.89 -0.16
N TYR A 10 -0.81 10.04 0.02
CA TYR A 10 -2.18 10.30 -0.39
C TYR A 10 -3.17 9.82 0.67
N GLU A 11 -4.36 10.40 0.62
CA GLU A 11 -5.44 10.07 1.54
C GLU A 11 -6.29 8.93 1.00
N TYR A 12 -6.64 7.99 1.87
CA TYR A 12 -7.46 6.83 1.55
C TYR A 12 -8.52 6.60 2.62
N ILE A 13 -9.76 6.34 2.19
CA ILE A 13 -10.87 5.95 3.06
C ILE A 13 -11.31 4.55 2.65
N LEU A 14 -11.37 3.66 3.63
CA LEU A 14 -11.84 2.29 3.46
C LEU A 14 -13.24 2.29 2.86
N LYS A 15 -13.51 1.35 1.95
CA LYS A 15 -14.80 1.22 1.24
C LYS A 15 -16.00 1.19 2.19
N GLU A 16 -15.86 0.48 3.31
CA GLU A 16 -16.93 0.37 4.32
C GLU A 16 -17.17 1.65 5.13
N ASP A 17 -16.24 2.61 5.11
CA ASP A 17 -16.28 3.82 5.94
C ASP A 17 -16.59 5.08 5.10
N ARG A 18 -16.72 4.97 3.78
CA ARG A 18 -16.93 6.11 2.86
C ARG A 18 -18.23 6.87 3.08
N GLU A 19 -19.24 6.21 3.61
CA GLU A 19 -20.56 6.81 3.88
C GLU A 19 -20.69 7.32 5.33
N SER A 20 -19.63 7.20 6.14
CA SER A 20 -19.61 7.71 7.52
C SER A 20 -19.59 9.25 7.53
N GLU A 21 -20.25 9.86 8.51
CA GLU A 21 -20.21 11.32 8.71
C GLU A 21 -18.81 11.81 9.15
N ASP A 22 -18.04 10.97 9.84
CA ASP A 22 -16.67 11.25 10.32
C ASP A 22 -15.75 10.06 9.95
N PRO A 23 -15.41 9.88 8.65
CA PRO A 23 -14.66 8.72 8.20
C PRO A 23 -13.22 8.76 8.70
N THR A 24 -12.65 7.58 8.94
CA THR A 24 -11.23 7.40 9.18
C THR A 24 -10.47 7.61 7.87
N VAL A 25 -9.57 8.58 7.86
CA VAL A 25 -8.70 8.84 6.71
C VAL A 25 -7.32 8.25 6.98
N PHE A 26 -6.93 7.28 6.18
CA PHE A 26 -5.59 6.69 6.19
C PHE A 26 -4.69 7.52 5.26
N ILE A 27 -3.51 7.91 5.74
CA ILE A 27 -2.47 8.52 4.92
C ILE A 27 -1.56 7.39 4.47
N LEU A 28 -1.56 7.11 3.17
CA LEU A 28 -0.83 6.03 2.54
C LEU A 28 0.29 6.58 1.66
N ARG A 29 1.27 5.74 1.38
CA ARG A 29 2.33 5.99 0.41
C ARG A 29 2.56 4.73 -0.41
N PRO A 30 2.79 4.82 -1.73
CA PRO A 30 3.20 3.67 -2.51
C PRO A 30 4.48 3.05 -1.94
N LEU A 31 4.65 1.74 -2.15
CA LEU A 31 5.91 1.08 -1.80
C LEU A 31 7.05 1.68 -2.64
N SER A 32 8.20 1.89 -2.01
CA SER A 32 9.41 2.16 -2.78
C SER A 32 9.75 0.93 -3.63
N LYS A 33 10.48 1.09 -4.74
CA LYS A 33 10.91 -0.06 -5.56
C LYS A 33 11.65 -1.11 -4.74
N ARG A 34 12.44 -0.68 -3.75
CA ARG A 34 13.12 -1.60 -2.83
C ARG A 34 12.13 -2.37 -1.97
N ASP A 35 11.18 -1.69 -1.33
CA ASP A 35 10.17 -2.36 -0.50
C ASP A 35 9.28 -3.29 -1.35
N ALA A 36 8.97 -2.90 -2.59
CA ALA A 36 8.20 -3.72 -3.53
C ALA A 36 8.96 -5.01 -3.88
N ILE A 37 10.25 -4.94 -4.23
CA ILE A 37 11.09 -6.13 -4.49
C ILE A 37 11.14 -7.04 -3.26
N GLU A 38 11.32 -6.48 -2.06
CA GLU A 38 11.33 -7.29 -0.83
C GLU A 38 9.99 -8.02 -0.61
N VAL A 39 8.87 -7.42 -1.02
CA VAL A 39 7.54 -8.04 -0.98
C VAL A 39 7.37 -9.06 -2.10
N GLU A 40 7.85 -8.80 -3.31
CA GLU A 40 7.80 -9.74 -4.46
C GLU A 40 8.65 -10.98 -4.23
N ASP A 41 9.82 -10.84 -3.63
CA ASP A 41 10.67 -11.99 -3.28
C ASP A 41 9.93 -12.93 -2.32
N LEU A 42 9.11 -12.38 -1.41
CA LEU A 42 8.21 -13.19 -0.58
C LEU A 42 7.12 -13.86 -1.41
N LEU A 43 6.65 -13.26 -2.51
CA LEU A 43 5.72 -13.93 -3.42
C LEU A 43 6.42 -15.09 -4.16
N GLY A 44 7.61 -14.82 -4.69
CA GLY A 44 8.40 -15.76 -5.50
C GLY A 44 8.88 -16.98 -4.72
N GLN A 45 9.28 -16.81 -3.45
CA GLN A 45 9.74 -17.91 -2.59
C GLN A 45 8.68 -18.98 -2.34
N TYR A 46 7.40 -18.61 -2.44
CA TYR A 46 6.26 -19.52 -2.20
C TYR A 46 5.47 -19.82 -3.48
N ALA A 47 5.92 -19.35 -4.64
CA ALA A 47 5.33 -19.69 -5.92
C ALA A 47 5.40 -21.22 -6.13
N GLY A 48 4.24 -21.87 -6.23
CA GLY A 48 4.14 -23.31 -6.41
C GLY A 48 4.23 -24.15 -5.13
N ARG A 49 4.22 -23.54 -3.94
CA ARG A 49 4.08 -24.25 -2.65
C ARG A 49 2.64 -24.14 -2.13
N GLU A 50 2.14 -25.19 -1.48
CA GLU A 50 0.88 -25.10 -0.73
C GLU A 50 1.06 -24.16 0.47
N GLY A 51 0.15 -23.19 0.62
CA GLY A 51 0.18 -22.22 1.71
C GLY A 51 0.96 -20.95 1.37
N PHE A 52 0.38 -20.08 0.55
CA PHE A 52 0.91 -18.74 0.35
C PHE A 52 0.78 -17.91 1.66
N PRO A 53 1.85 -17.26 2.15
CA PRO A 53 1.80 -16.51 3.40
C PRO A 53 1.13 -15.13 3.19
N THR A 54 -0.15 -15.15 2.83
CA THR A 54 -1.00 -13.94 2.63
C THR A 54 -0.89 -12.98 3.79
N GLY A 55 -0.85 -13.48 5.03
CA GLY A 55 -0.67 -12.65 6.22
C GLY A 55 0.64 -11.86 6.23
N THR A 56 1.75 -12.46 5.82
CA THR A 56 3.06 -11.80 5.76
C THR A 56 3.10 -10.73 4.66
N PHE A 57 2.53 -11.04 3.48
CA PHE A 57 2.38 -10.07 2.39
C PHE A 57 1.57 -8.86 2.85
N ILE A 58 0.37 -9.09 3.41
CA ILE A 58 -0.52 -8.04 3.90
C ILE A 58 0.19 -7.18 4.95
N TYR A 59 0.85 -7.83 5.92
CA TYR A 59 1.58 -7.14 6.97
C TYR A 59 2.67 -6.22 6.39
N LYS A 60 3.50 -6.71 5.47
CA LYS A 60 4.60 -5.92 4.88
C LYS A 60 4.07 -4.72 4.10
N CYS A 61 3.04 -4.91 3.28
CA CYS A 61 2.42 -3.81 2.53
C CYS A 61 1.88 -2.72 3.47
N VAL A 62 1.09 -3.10 4.49
CA VAL A 62 0.52 -2.13 5.45
C VAL A 62 1.63 -1.45 6.26
N LYS A 63 2.58 -2.22 6.79
CA LYS A 63 3.70 -1.70 7.60
C LYS A 63 4.49 -0.63 6.85
N LYS A 64 4.77 -0.87 5.57
CA LYS A 64 5.57 0.06 4.74
C LYS A 64 4.74 1.19 4.14
N GLY A 65 3.47 0.95 3.83
CA GLY A 65 2.61 1.90 3.12
C GLY A 65 1.78 2.83 4.02
N TRP A 66 1.42 2.43 5.25
CA TRP A 66 0.61 3.26 6.14
C TRP A 66 1.47 4.29 6.88
N LYS A 67 1.29 5.58 6.59
CA LYS A 67 2.12 6.71 7.08
C LYS A 67 1.45 7.61 8.10
N GLY A 68 0.12 7.58 8.18
CA GLY A 68 -0.60 8.36 9.16
C GLY A 68 -2.09 8.05 9.16
N ALA A 69 -2.82 8.64 10.10
CA ALA A 69 -4.28 8.56 10.11
C ALA A 69 -4.91 9.82 10.69
N ARG A 70 -6.10 10.16 10.21
CA ARG A 70 -6.99 11.16 10.81
C ARG A 70 -8.30 10.48 11.18
N ASN A 71 -8.93 10.98 12.25
CA ASN A 71 -10.18 10.45 12.77
C ASN A 71 -10.14 8.95 13.13
N LEU A 72 -8.95 8.41 13.41
CA LEU A 72 -8.80 7.02 13.83
C LEU A 72 -9.44 6.83 15.22
N ARG A 73 -10.43 5.94 15.29
CA ARG A 73 -11.17 5.63 16.52
C ARG A 73 -11.18 4.13 16.79
N ASP A 74 -11.22 3.76 18.05
CA ASP A 74 -11.42 2.39 18.47
C ASP A 74 -12.91 1.98 18.38
N LYS A 75 -13.21 0.71 18.70
CA LYS A 75 -14.58 0.18 18.69
C LYS A 75 -15.53 0.87 19.69
N LYS A 76 -15.01 1.65 20.65
CA LYS A 76 -15.76 2.44 21.63
C LYS A 76 -15.88 3.91 21.21
N GLY A 77 -15.40 4.28 20.02
CA GLY A 77 -15.41 5.65 19.51
C GLY A 77 -14.30 6.55 20.08
N LYS A 78 -13.39 6.00 20.91
CA LYS A 78 -12.29 6.77 21.49
C LYS A 78 -11.22 7.03 20.43
N LYS A 79 -10.71 8.27 20.38
CA LYS A 79 -9.60 8.65 19.51
C LYS A 79 -8.37 7.78 19.80
N VAL A 80 -7.75 7.28 18.74
CA VAL A 80 -6.50 6.52 18.76
C VAL A 80 -5.45 7.39 18.07
N GLU A 81 -4.28 7.54 18.70
CA GLU A 81 -3.16 8.25 18.10
C GLU A 81 -2.44 7.35 17.09
N PHE A 82 -1.92 7.95 16.03
CA PHE A 82 -1.06 7.25 15.10
C PHE A 82 0.36 7.25 15.65
N GLU A 83 0.92 6.06 15.85
CA GLU A 83 2.22 5.83 16.46
C GLU A 83 3.12 5.13 15.45
N THR A 84 4.42 5.44 15.51
CA THR A 84 5.46 4.79 14.71
C THR A 84 6.35 3.96 15.63
N GLY A 85 6.82 2.83 15.12
CA GLY A 85 7.83 2.03 15.79
C GLY A 85 9.24 2.56 15.52
N ASP A 86 10.24 1.91 16.12
CA ASP A 86 11.66 2.27 15.99
C ASP A 86 12.18 2.20 14.54
N ASP A 87 11.47 1.48 13.66
CA ASP A 87 11.77 1.36 12.24
C ASP A 87 11.18 2.50 11.38
N GLY A 88 10.59 3.51 12.00
CA GLY A 88 9.95 4.65 11.32
C GLY A 88 8.70 4.28 10.53
N CYS A 89 8.17 3.07 10.74
CA CYS A 89 6.93 2.58 10.15
C CYS A 89 5.81 2.58 11.20
N VAL A 90 4.55 2.45 10.77
CA VAL A 90 3.42 2.37 11.72
C VAL A 90 3.66 1.28 12.78
N ALA A 91 3.34 1.56 14.04
CA ALA A 91 3.51 0.60 15.13
C ALA A 91 2.68 -0.68 14.89
N ASP A 92 3.26 -1.83 15.22
CA ASP A 92 2.64 -3.15 14.95
C ASP A 92 1.29 -3.29 15.63
N ASP A 93 1.15 -2.74 16.84
CA ASP A 93 -0.10 -2.75 17.61
C ASP A 93 -1.26 -2.10 16.82
N LEU A 94 -1.01 -1.00 16.10
CA LEU A 94 -2.03 -0.35 15.26
C LEU A 94 -2.47 -1.25 14.10
N ILE A 95 -1.53 -1.98 13.48
CA ILE A 95 -1.84 -2.95 12.42
C ILE A 95 -2.70 -4.10 12.98
N PHE A 96 -2.37 -4.60 14.17
CA PHE A 96 -3.09 -5.71 14.79
C PHE A 96 -4.48 -5.33 15.31
N ARG A 97 -4.71 -4.05 15.64
CA ARG A 97 -6.03 -3.52 16.00
C ARG A 97 -7.02 -3.47 14.84
N LEU A 98 -6.55 -3.38 13.59
CA LEU A 98 -7.40 -3.51 12.42
C LEU A 98 -7.97 -4.93 12.32
N ASN A 99 -9.15 -5.10 11.73
CA ASN A 99 -9.62 -6.45 11.39
C ASN A 99 -8.91 -6.94 10.11
N SER A 100 -9.06 -8.23 9.77
CA SER A 100 -8.43 -8.82 8.60
C SER A 100 -8.82 -8.12 7.29
N ASN A 101 -10.09 -7.77 7.12
CA ASN A 101 -10.60 -7.18 5.88
C ASN A 101 -10.00 -5.80 5.62
N ARG A 102 -9.92 -4.96 6.66
CA ARG A 102 -9.30 -3.64 6.60
C ARG A 102 -7.82 -3.72 6.26
N ARG A 103 -7.10 -4.66 6.88
CA ARG A 103 -5.68 -4.89 6.55
C ARG A 103 -5.50 -5.30 5.09
N SER A 104 -6.31 -6.25 4.61
CA SER A 104 -6.24 -6.70 3.22
C SER A 104 -6.53 -5.58 2.24
N GLU A 105 -7.53 -4.74 2.52
CA GLU A 105 -7.88 -3.61 1.68
C GLU A 105 -6.75 -2.57 1.59
N LEU A 106 -6.19 -2.17 2.74
CA LEU A 106 -5.05 -1.24 2.77
C LEU A 106 -3.82 -1.84 2.05
N ALA A 107 -3.54 -3.12 2.26
CA ALA A 107 -2.44 -3.81 1.59
C ALA A 107 -2.61 -3.80 0.07
N ASN A 108 -3.81 -4.12 -0.42
CA ASN A 108 -4.11 -4.12 -1.85
C ASN A 108 -3.98 -2.73 -2.44
N GLN A 109 -4.49 -1.70 -1.76
CA GLN A 109 -4.38 -0.32 -2.24
C GLN A 109 -2.91 0.10 -2.38
N VAL A 110 -2.11 -0.11 -1.33
CA VAL A 110 -0.66 0.21 -1.33
C VAL A 110 0.08 -0.55 -2.43
N TRP A 111 -0.28 -1.82 -2.65
CA TRP A 111 0.33 -2.68 -3.65
C TRP A 111 -0.05 -2.28 -5.08
N GLU A 112 -1.32 -1.97 -5.33
CA GLU A 112 -1.80 -1.52 -6.64
C GLU A 112 -1.12 -0.21 -7.04
N ASP A 113 -1.00 0.76 -6.13
CA ASP A 113 -0.38 2.06 -6.43
C ASP A 113 1.12 1.94 -6.70
N ALA A 114 1.80 0.98 -6.06
CA ALA A 114 3.20 0.64 -6.37
C ALA A 114 3.37 0.02 -7.77
N ASN A 115 2.34 -0.66 -8.29
CA ASN A 115 2.37 -1.30 -9.61
C ASN A 115 1.83 -0.41 -10.74
N LEU A 116 0.92 0.52 -10.43
CA LEU A 116 0.43 1.52 -11.38
C LEU A 116 1.57 2.44 -11.82
N THR A 117 2.41 2.87 -10.89
CA THR A 117 3.62 3.65 -11.19
C THR A 117 4.58 2.92 -12.13
N ASP A 118 4.69 1.60 -12.04
CA ASP A 118 5.54 0.80 -12.93
C ASP A 118 4.92 0.57 -14.32
N ASN A 119 3.60 0.44 -14.42
CA ASN A 119 2.90 0.28 -15.70
C ASN A 119 2.79 1.59 -16.48
N GLU A 120 2.61 2.73 -15.81
CA GLU A 120 2.65 4.05 -16.45
C GLU A 120 4.06 4.36 -17.01
N VAL A 121 5.12 3.98 -16.28
CA VAL A 121 6.51 4.10 -16.78
C VAL A 121 6.77 3.18 -17.98
N LYS A 122 6.24 1.95 -18.00
CA LYS A 122 6.37 1.03 -19.15
C LYS A 122 5.64 1.55 -20.40
N ASN A 123 4.48 2.19 -20.24
CA ASN A 123 3.74 2.79 -21.36
C ASN A 123 4.42 4.04 -21.93
N LEU A 124 5.16 4.80 -21.11
CA LEU A 124 5.99 5.92 -21.56
C LEU A 124 7.31 5.49 -22.21
N SER A 125 7.74 4.24 -21.98
CA SER A 125 9.04 3.70 -22.44
C SER A 125 8.94 2.89 -23.74
N SER A 126 7.75 2.76 -24.34
CA SER A 126 7.58 2.11 -25.64
C SER A 126 7.68 3.16 -26.76
N PRO A 127 8.79 3.24 -27.53
CA PRO A 127 8.83 4.14 -28.67
C PRO A 127 7.84 3.64 -29.72
N SER A 128 6.83 4.45 -30.02
CA SER A 128 6.00 4.28 -31.21
C SER A 128 6.91 4.24 -32.43
N ARG A 129 7.18 3.05 -32.98
CA ARG A 129 7.85 2.92 -34.29
C ARG A 129 6.97 3.63 -35.31
N PRO A 130 7.46 4.65 -36.04
CA PRO A 130 6.73 5.15 -37.18
C PRO A 130 6.66 4.01 -38.22
N GLN A 131 5.44 3.61 -38.58
CA GLN A 131 5.24 2.78 -39.76
C GLN A 131 5.69 3.61 -40.96
N LYS A 132 6.75 3.17 -41.63
CA LYS A 132 7.08 3.63 -42.98
C LYS A 132 6.03 3.05 -43.91
N GLU A 133 5.14 3.89 -44.41
CA GLU A 133 4.35 3.58 -45.60
C GLU A 133 5.31 3.41 -46.79
N SER A 134 5.10 2.36 -47.59
CA SER A 134 5.76 2.09 -48.87
C SER A 134 4.69 2.04 -49.95
#